data_AF-A0AA45W791-F1
#
_entry.id   AF-A0AA45W791-F1
#
_cell.length_a   1.000
_cell.length_b   1.000
_cell.length_c   1.000
_cell.angle_alpha   90.00
_cell.angle_beta   90.00
_cell.angle_gamma   90.00
#
_symmetry.space_group_name_H-M   'P 1'
#
loop_
_entity.id
_entity.type
_entity.pdbx_description
1 polymer ?
#
loop_
_entity_poly.entity_id
_entity_poly.type
_entity_poly.pdbx_seq_one_letter_code
_entity_poly.pdbx_strand_id
1 'polypeptide(L)' 'MLIWNLAEYVAWALSAVLGAYIVIDWFRTDSRYSEEQLTSSHEGQIEAMTEQHEL' A
#
# COMPACT_ATOMS: atom_id res chain seq x y z
N MET A 1 -12.50 35.97 0.40
CA MET A 1 -13.43 34.93 0.90
C MET A 1 -13.65 33.80 -0.10
N LEU A 2 -14.10 34.06 -1.34
CA LEU A 2 -14.41 33.00 -2.33
C LEU A 2 -13.24 32.02 -2.61
N ILE A 3 -12.04 32.54 -2.87
CA ILE A 3 -10.88 31.71 -3.22
C ILE A 3 -10.49 30.74 -2.10
N TRP A 4 -10.61 31.16 -0.85
CA TRP A 4 -10.29 30.34 0.32
C TRP A 4 -11.32 29.25 0.55
N ASN A 5 -12.62 29.57 0.41
CA ASN A 5 -13.68 28.57 0.49
C ASN A 5 -13.57 27.52 -0.63
N LEU A 6 -13.25 27.95 -1.86
CA LEU A 6 -13.04 27.03 -2.97
C LEU A 6 -11.84 26.12 -2.71
N ALA A 7 -10.72 26.67 -2.23
CA ALA A 7 -9.54 25.89 -1.87
C ALA A 7 -9.85 24.87 -0.76
N GLU A 8 -10.65 25.25 0.24
CA GLU A 8 -11.08 24.35 1.31
C GLU A 8 -11.92 23.19 0.79
N TYR A 9 -12.93 23.45 -0.05
CA TYR A 9 -13.75 22.39 -0.65
C TYR A 9 -12.93 21.45 -1.54
N VAL A 10 -11.98 21.99 -2.30
CA VAL A 10 -11.07 21.18 -3.12
C VAL A 10 -10.17 20.32 -2.22
N ALA A 11 -9.62 20.88 -1.14
CA ALA A 11 -8.79 20.13 -0.20
C ALA A 11 -9.57 18.98 0.46
N TRP A 12 -10.80 19.24 0.89
CA TRP A 12 -11.70 18.22 1.43
C TRP A 12 -12.03 17.14 0.40
N ALA A 13 -12.36 17.52 -0.83
CA ALA A 13 -12.66 16.56 -1.90
C ALA A 13 -11.45 15.68 -2.22
N LEU A 14 -10.25 16.27 -2.33
CA LEU A 14 -9.01 15.53 -2.55
C LEU A 14 -8.69 14.58 -1.41
N SER A 15 -8.89 15.02 -0.15
CA SER A 15 -8.70 14.18 1.02
C SER A 15 -9.64 12.97 1.01
N ALA A 16 -10.93 13.17 0.70
CA ALA A 16 -11.90 12.10 0.61
C ALA A 16 -11.55 11.10 -0.51
N VAL A 17 -11.13 11.59 -1.68
CA VAL A 17 -10.71 10.74 -2.81
C VAL A 17 -9.48 9.91 -2.46
N LEU A 18 -8.46 10.52 -1.84
CA LEU A 18 -7.24 9.81 -1.43
C LEU A 18 -7.54 8.78 -0.32
N GLY A 19 -8.38 9.13 0.65
CA GLY A 19 -8.82 8.20 1.68
C GLY A 19 -9.56 6.99 1.10
N ALA A 20 -10.50 7.23 0.18
CA ALA A 20 -11.20 6.15 -0.51
C ALA A 20 -10.25 5.29 -1.35
N TYR A 21 -9.27 5.89 -2.03
CA TYR A 21 -8.26 5.16 -2.80
C TYR A 21 -7.45 4.21 -1.92
N ILE A 22 -6.97 4.68 -0.77
CA ILE A 22 -6.21 3.86 0.18
C ILE A 22 -7.05 2.68 0.68
N VAL A 23 -8.31 2.93 1.05
CA VAL A 23 -9.21 1.88 1.53
C VAL A 23 -9.47 0.83 0.45
N ILE A 24 -9.75 1.27 -0.79
CA ILE A 24 -9.96 0.35 -1.93
C ILE A 24 -8.71 -0.46 -2.21
N ASP A 25 -7.54 0.17 -2.21
CA ASP A 25 -6.27 -0.49 -2.46
C ASP A 25 -5.92 -1.50 -1.37
N TRP A 26 -6.21 -1.15 -0.11
CA TRP A 26 -6.05 -2.07 1.02
C TRP A 26 -6.94 -3.31 0.86
N PHE A 27 -8.24 -3.14 0.63
CA PHE A 27 -9.15 -4.27 0.39
C PHE A 27 -8.73 -5.11 -0.81
N ARG A 28 -8.26 -4.47 -1.88
CA ARG A 28 -7.79 -5.17 -3.08
C ARG A 28 -6.52 -5.98 -2.79
N THR A 29 -5.58 -5.42 -2.06
CA THR A 29 -4.33 -6.08 -1.66
C THR A 29 -4.61 -7.28 -0.75
N ASP A 30 -5.46 -7.09 0.26
CA ASP A 30 -5.92 -8.15 1.17
C ASP A 30 -6.61 -9.31 0.43
N SER A 31 -7.44 -8.99 -0.58
CA SER A 31 -8.13 -10.02 -1.36
C SER A 31 -7.26 -10.76 -2.38
N ARG A 32 -6.12 -10.19 -2.79
CA ARG A 32 -5.31 -10.71 -3.91
C ARG A 32 -4.05 -11.43 -3.49
N TYR A 33 -3.50 -11.10 -2.32
CA TYR A 33 -2.26 -11.67 -1.82
C TYR A 33 -2.54 -12.44 -0.53
N SER A 34 -1.99 -13.64 -0.40
CA SER A 34 -2.09 -14.40 0.86
C SER A 34 -1.26 -13.73 1.96
N GLU A 35 -1.63 -13.93 3.23
CA GLU A 35 -0.83 -13.45 4.37
C GLU A 35 0.63 -13.92 4.28
N GLU A 36 0.86 -15.15 3.83
CA GLU A 36 2.20 -15.68 3.59
C GLU A 36 2.99 -14.82 2.60
N GLN A 37 2.38 -14.32 1.52
CA GLN A 37 3.05 -13.45 0.55
C GLN A 37 3.26 -12.02 1.09
N LEU A 38 2.29 -11.49 1.83
CA LEU A 38 2.39 -10.16 2.43
C LEU A 38 3.41 -10.09 3.58
N THR A 39 3.62 -11.22 4.27
CA THR A 39 4.58 -11.34 5.38
C THR A 39 5.86 -12.09 5.01
N SER A 40 5.95 -12.65 3.80
CA SER A 40 7.18 -13.26 3.32
C SER A 40 8.23 -12.18 3.15
N SER A 41 9.21 -12.14 4.06
CA SER A 41 10.45 -11.43 3.82
C SER A 41 11.19 -12.18 2.70
N HIS A 42 11.09 -11.68 1.47
CA HIS A 42 11.85 -12.20 0.34
C HIS A 42 13.37 -12.14 0.58
N GLU A 43 13.84 -11.36 1.56
CA GLU A 43 15.25 -11.28 1.98
C GLU A 43 15.76 -12.63 2.52
N GLY A 44 14.96 -13.33 3.33
CA GLY A 44 15.35 -14.63 3.91
C GLY A 44 15.37 -15.79 2.91
N GLN A 45 14.58 -15.73 1.83
CA GLN A 45 14.62 -16.76 0.77
C GLN A 45 15.87 -16.66 -0.11
N ILE A 46 16.37 -15.44 -0.35
CA ILE A 46 17.61 -15.23 -1.12
C ILE A 46 18.84 -15.65 -0.33
N GLU A 47 18.83 -15.40 0.98
CA GLU A 47 19.91 -15.83 1.89
C GLU A 47 19.99 -17.36 1.98
N ALA A 48 18.85 -18.05 2.14
CA ALA A 48 18.79 -19.51 2.19
C ALA A 48 19.24 -20.21 0.88
N MET A 49 18.93 -19.64 -0.29
CA MET A 49 19.42 -20.20 -1.58
C MET A 49 20.92 -19.97 -1.79
N THR A 50 21.48 -18.91 -1.20
CA THR A 50 22.91 -18.59 -1.28
C THR A 50 23.72 -19.48 -0.33
N GLU A 51 23.25 -19.68 0.90
CA GLU A 51 23.84 -20.61 1.88
C GLU A 51 23.87 -22.06 1.37
N GLN A 52 22.85 -22.50 0.63
CA GLN A 52 22.82 -23.83 0.02
C GLN A 52 23.80 -24.00 -1.16
N HIS A 53 24.26 -22.90 -1.79
CA HIS A 53 25.19 -22.95 -2.92
C HIS A 53 26.66 -22.93 -2.51
N GLU A 54 26.96 -22.59 -1.24
CA GLU A 54 28.30 -22.61 -0.65
C GLU A 54 28.66 -23.91 0.09
N LEU A 55 27.72 -24.88 0.20
CA LEU A 55 27.95 -26.22 0.77
C LEU A 55 28.18 -27.28 -0.32
#